data_AF-A0A3D9XRK8-F1
#
_entry.id   AF-A0A3D9XRK8-F1
#
_cell.length_a   1.000
_cell.length_b   1.000
_cell.length_c   1.000
_cell.angle_alpha   90.00
_cell.angle_beta   90.00
_cell.angle_gamma   90.00
#
_symmetry.space_group_name_H-M   'P 1'
#
loop_
_entity.id
_entity.type
_entity.pdbx_description
1 polymer ?
#
loop_
_entity_poly.entity_id
_entity_poly.type
_entity_poly.pdbx_seq_one_letter_code
_entity_poly.pdbx_strand_id
1 'polypeptide(L)'
;MTSYAVARLHQVEMGPDIVAYLEAIDATLAPFGGRFLIHGGDKEQLEGAWPGDLIVIGFPDRVAARAWYASPAYQAILPLRTRNSQGDVILIDGVGDDHRATDILSQPGGAGAHPVAGG
;
A
#
# COMPACT_ATOMS: atom_id res chain seq x y z
N MET A 1 -7.40 0.61 15.25
CA MET A 1 -7.08 1.72 14.34
C MET A 1 -7.00 1.13 12.95
N THR A 2 -7.68 1.71 11.96
CA THR A 2 -7.59 1.26 10.57
C THR A 2 -6.13 1.22 10.13
N SER A 3 -5.73 0.15 9.44
CA SER A 3 -4.40 0.07 8.83
C SER A 3 -4.52 0.06 7.32
N TYR A 4 -3.50 0.60 6.65
CA TYR A 4 -3.44 0.70 5.20
C TYR A 4 -2.22 -0.07 4.68
N ALA A 5 -2.44 -0.88 3.66
CA ALA A 5 -1.37 -1.24 2.75
C ALA A 5 -1.26 -0.14 1.69
N VAL A 6 -0.10 0.50 1.61
CA VAL A 6 0.17 1.58 0.67
C VAL A 6 1.26 1.14 -0.27
N ALA A 7 0.99 1.24 -1.57
CA ALA A 7 1.96 0.95 -2.61
C ALA A 7 2.09 2.11 -3.57
N ARG A 8 3.33 2.46 -3.92
CA ARG A 8 3.62 3.33 -5.07
C ARG A 8 4.28 2.47 -6.14
N LEU A 9 3.55 2.19 -7.21
CA LEU A 9 4.01 1.31 -8.29
C LEU A 9 4.33 2.11 -9.54
N HIS A 10 5.40 1.75 -10.23
CA HIS A 10 5.80 2.33 -11.51
C HIS A 10 6.36 1.24 -12.42
N GLN A 11 6.48 1.56 -13.71
CA GLN A 11 6.94 0.61 -14.74
C GLN A 11 6.14 -0.69 -14.70
N VAL A 12 4.81 -0.56 -14.62
CA VAL A 12 3.90 -1.72 -14.66
C VAL A 12 3.80 -2.19 -16.11
N GLU A 13 4.24 -3.40 -16.37
CA GLU A 13 4.14 -4.05 -17.67
C GLU A 13 2.80 -4.79 -17.73
N MET A 14 1.81 -4.14 -18.35
CA MET A 14 0.49 -4.74 -18.54
C MET A 14 0.60 -5.97 -19.45
N GLY A 15 0.19 -7.12 -18.93
CA GLY A 15 0.26 -8.42 -19.60
C GLY A 15 -0.50 -9.50 -18.83
N PRO A 16 -0.45 -10.77 -19.28
CA PRO A 16 -1.26 -11.86 -18.71
C PRO A 16 -1.09 -12.04 -17.20
N ASP A 17 0.13 -11.93 -16.68
CA ASP A 17 0.41 -12.06 -15.24
C ASP A 17 -0.25 -10.92 -14.44
N ILE A 18 -0.16 -9.67 -14.90
CA ILE A 18 -0.83 -8.54 -14.24
C ILE A 18 -2.34 -8.67 -14.30
N VAL A 19 -2.90 -9.11 -15.43
CA VAL A 19 -4.35 -9.36 -15.55
C VAL A 19 -4.79 -10.43 -14.56
N ALA A 20 -4.08 -11.56 -14.49
CA ALA A 20 -4.38 -12.63 -13.54
C ALA A 20 -4.26 -12.18 -12.08
N TYR A 21 -3.29 -11.31 -11.77
CA TYR A 21 -3.19 -10.70 -10.44
C TYR A 21 -4.41 -9.84 -10.11
N LEU A 22 -4.83 -8.97 -11.03
CA LEU A 22 -5.96 -8.07 -10.85
C LEU A 22 -7.29 -8.82 -10.70
N GLU A 23 -7.48 -9.92 -11.45
CA GLU A 23 -8.66 -10.78 -11.34
C GLU A 23 -8.72 -11.55 -10.01
N ALA A 24 -7.57 -11.86 -9.42
CA ALA A 24 -7.48 -12.68 -8.21
C ALA A 24 -7.46 -11.88 -6.89
N ILE A 25 -6.94 -10.66 -6.90
CA ILE A 25 -6.58 -9.96 -5.65
C ILE A 25 -7.77 -9.72 -4.71
N ASP A 26 -8.95 -9.36 -5.23
CA ASP A 26 -10.13 -9.08 -4.41
C ASP A 26 -10.54 -10.27 -3.54
N ALA A 27 -10.45 -11.49 -4.09
CA ALA A 27 -10.74 -12.71 -3.34
C ALA A 27 -9.75 -12.94 -2.18
N THR A 28 -8.50 -12.48 -2.32
CA THR A 28 -7.51 -12.56 -1.23
C THR A 28 -7.78 -11.57 -0.11
N LEU A 29 -8.41 -10.43 -0.43
CA LEU A 29 -8.67 -9.34 0.50
C LEU A 29 -9.90 -9.60 1.39
N ALA A 30 -10.95 -10.17 0.80
CA ALA A 30 -12.25 -10.35 1.45
C ALA A 30 -12.19 -11.01 2.84
N PRO A 31 -11.41 -12.09 3.09
CA PRO A 31 -11.33 -12.72 4.41
C PRO A 31 -10.75 -11.84 5.52
N PHE A 32 -10.02 -10.78 5.15
CA PHE A 32 -9.33 -9.88 6.09
C PHE A 32 -10.01 -8.51 6.19
N GLY A 33 -11.18 -8.33 5.56
CA GLY A 33 -11.87 -7.04 5.50
C GLY A 33 -11.11 -5.98 4.71
N GLY A 34 -10.21 -6.40 3.82
CA GLY A 34 -9.44 -5.51 2.95
C GLY A 34 -10.32 -4.94 1.84
N ARG A 35 -10.14 -3.65 1.52
CA ARG A 35 -10.81 -2.99 0.39
C ARG A 35 -9.91 -1.92 -0.23
N PHE A 36 -9.99 -1.75 -1.55
CA PHE A 36 -9.33 -0.64 -2.23
C PHE A 36 -9.96 0.69 -1.82
N LEU A 37 -9.11 1.67 -1.51
CA LEU A 37 -9.46 3.08 -1.30
C LEU A 37 -8.93 3.94 -2.46
N ILE A 38 -7.75 3.60 -2.97
CA ILE A 38 -7.13 4.19 -4.15
C ILE A 38 -6.50 3.04 -4.96
N HIS A 39 -6.64 3.03 -6.27
CA HIS A 39 -6.07 1.99 -7.14
C HIS A 39 -5.58 2.58 -8.47
N GLY A 40 -4.68 3.57 -8.39
CA GLY A 40 -4.28 4.38 -9.53
C GLY A 40 -5.39 5.34 -9.99
N GLY A 41 -5.30 5.80 -11.24
CA GLY A 41 -6.26 6.71 -11.87
C GLY A 41 -5.68 8.07 -12.24
N ASP A 42 -6.56 8.97 -12.70
CA ASP A 42 -6.20 10.33 -13.07
C ASP A 42 -5.76 11.12 -11.84
N LYS A 43 -4.56 11.71 -11.94
CA LYS A 43 -3.93 12.47 -10.86
C LYS A 43 -3.63 13.89 -11.30
N GLU A 44 -4.04 14.85 -10.48
CA GLU A 44 -3.61 16.25 -10.59
C GLU A 44 -2.34 16.44 -9.77
N GLN A 45 -1.25 16.78 -10.43
CA GLN A 45 0.02 17.01 -9.77
C GLN A 45 0.15 18.48 -9.36
N LEU A 46 0.19 18.73 -8.05
CA LEU A 46 0.30 20.09 -7.50
C LEU A 46 1.75 20.55 -7.29
N GLU A 47 2.62 19.66 -6.78
CA GLU A 47 4.02 19.98 -6.48
C GLU A 47 4.96 18.80 -6.82
N GLY A 48 6.24 19.10 -7.05
CA GLY A 48 7.32 18.10 -7.17
C GLY A 48 7.24 17.18 -8.40
N ALA A 49 7.53 15.90 -8.20
CA ALA A 49 7.44 14.82 -9.19
C ALA A 49 6.73 13.61 -8.55
N TRP A 50 5.67 13.09 -9.18
CA TRP A 50 4.99 11.88 -8.74
C TRP A 50 5.00 10.80 -9.83
N PRO A 51 6.10 10.04 -9.96
CA PRO A 51 6.15 8.93 -10.91
C PRO A 51 5.30 7.75 -10.39
N GLY A 52 4.50 7.16 -11.29
CA GLY A 52 3.71 5.96 -11.02
C GLY A 52 2.32 6.21 -10.44
N ASP A 53 1.74 5.12 -9.94
CA ASP A 53 0.39 5.06 -9.40
C ASP A 53 0.42 4.75 -7.91
N LEU A 54 -0.54 5.34 -7.19
CA LEU A 54 -0.77 5.11 -5.77
C LEU A 54 -1.88 4.08 -5.59
N ILE A 55 -1.60 3.06 -4.80
CA ILE A 55 -2.58 2.04 -4.39
C ILE A 55 -2.67 2.10 -2.87
N VAL A 56 -3.89 2.18 -2.36
CA VAL A 56 -4.19 2.18 -0.92
C VAL A 56 -5.29 1.16 -0.68
N ILE A 57 -5.02 0.18 0.18
CA ILE A 57 -5.98 -0.82 0.63
C ILE A 57 -6.18 -0.64 2.13
N GLY A 58 -7.42 -0.43 2.56
CA GLY A 58 -7.79 -0.28 3.96
C GLY A 58 -8.21 -1.61 4.61
N PHE A 59 -7.75 -1.82 5.84
CA PHE A 59 -8.06 -2.97 6.70
C PHE A 59 -8.57 -2.50 8.07
N PRO A 60 -9.36 -3.32 8.80
CA PRO A 60 -9.86 -2.96 10.13
C PRO A 60 -8.74 -2.62 11.12
N ASP A 61 -7.61 -3.33 11.04
CA ASP A 61 -6.41 -3.09 11.84
C ASP A 61 -5.13 -3.66 11.21
N ARG A 62 -3.99 -3.41 11.88
CA ARG A 62 -2.66 -3.87 11.46
C ARG A 62 -2.52 -5.39 11.43
N VAL A 63 -3.22 -6.10 12.32
CA VAL A 63 -3.15 -7.56 12.41
C VAL A 63 -3.79 -8.15 11.15
N ALA A 64 -4.97 -7.66 10.77
CA ALA A 64 -5.65 -8.05 9.54
C ALA A 64 -4.80 -7.76 8.29
N ALA A 65 -4.21 -6.57 8.19
CA ALA A 65 -3.34 -6.20 7.06
C ALA A 65 -2.11 -7.13 6.95
N ARG A 66 -1.45 -7.43 8.06
CA ARG A 66 -0.32 -8.37 8.10
C ARG A 66 -0.74 -9.79 7.76
N ALA A 67 -1.89 -10.24 8.28
CA ALA A 67 -2.41 -11.57 8.02
C ALA A 67 -2.79 -11.75 6.54
N TRP A 68 -3.37 -10.73 5.91
CA TRP A 68 -3.60 -10.71 4.46
C TRP A 68 -2.29 -10.85 3.68
N TYR A 69 -1.32 -9.99 3.97
CA TYR A 69 -0.05 -9.98 3.24
C TYR A 69 0.69 -11.31 3.40
N ALA A 70 0.67 -11.92 4.59
CA ALA A 70 1.29 -13.22 4.87
C ALA A 70 0.44 -14.43 4.42
N SER A 71 -0.79 -14.21 3.93
CA SER A 71 -1.71 -15.30 3.60
C SER A 71 -1.18 -16.13 2.42
N PRO A 72 -1.37 -17.47 2.44
CA PRO A 72 -0.98 -18.31 1.30
C PRO A 72 -1.62 -17.89 -0.01
N ALA A 73 -2.89 -17.45 0.03
CA ALA A 73 -3.62 -17.00 -1.15
C ALA A 73 -3.00 -15.75 -1.78
N TYR A 74 -2.66 -14.73 -0.97
CA TYR A 74 -2.02 -13.52 -1.49
C TYR A 74 -0.57 -13.79 -1.93
N GLN A 75 0.19 -14.56 -1.15
CA GLN A 75 1.58 -14.91 -1.48
C GLN A 75 1.67 -15.71 -2.79
N ALA A 76 0.65 -16.51 -3.14
CA ALA A 76 0.61 -17.22 -4.40
C ALA A 76 0.50 -16.30 -5.64
N ILE A 77 -0.21 -15.17 -5.52
CA ILE A 77 -0.40 -14.22 -6.64
C ILE A 77 0.61 -13.07 -6.64
N LEU A 78 1.27 -12.79 -5.51
CA LEU A 78 2.22 -11.69 -5.38
C LEU A 78 3.33 -11.67 -6.46
N PRO A 79 3.95 -12.80 -6.85
CA PRO A 79 4.98 -12.83 -7.90
C PRO A 79 4.49 -12.44 -9.30
N LEU A 80 3.19 -12.52 -9.57
CA LEU A 80 2.60 -12.05 -10.82
C LEU A 80 2.76 -10.53 -10.95
N ARG A 81 2.61 -9.81 -9.84
CA ARG A 81 2.82 -8.35 -9.80
C ARG A 81 4.29 -7.98 -9.69
N THR A 82 5.04 -8.59 -8.77
CA THR A 82 6.40 -8.11 -8.45
C THR A 82 7.44 -8.36 -9.53
N ARG A 83 7.20 -9.32 -10.44
CA ARG A 83 8.06 -9.53 -11.63
C ARG A 83 7.75 -8.58 -12.78
N ASN A 84 6.58 -7.95 -12.78
CA ASN A 84 6.05 -7.12 -13.87
C ASN A 84 5.78 -5.67 -13.43
N SER A 85 6.32 -5.25 -12.29
CA SER A 85 6.23 -3.87 -11.79
C SER A 85 7.37 -3.58 -10.82
N GLN A 86 7.72 -2.30 -10.69
CA GLN A 86 8.61 -1.81 -9.66
C GLN A 86 7.83 -0.95 -8.66
N GLY A 87 8.31 -0.85 -7.43
CA GLY A 87 7.71 0.05 -6.47
C GLY A 87 7.89 -0.36 -5.01
N ASP A 88 7.44 0.53 -4.15
CA ASP A 88 7.51 0.41 -2.70
C ASP A 88 6.15 -0.03 -2.15
N VAL A 89 6.15 -0.93 -1.17
CA VAL A 89 4.93 -1.35 -0.45
C VAL A 89 5.20 -1.29 1.05
N ILE A 90 4.34 -0.58 1.79
CA ILE A 90 4.40 -0.50 3.24
C ILE A 90 3.04 -0.82 3.86
N LEU A 91 3.06 -1.21 5.13
CA LEU A 91 1.89 -1.12 5.98
C LEU A 91 2.04 0.12 6.86
N ILE A 92 0.97 0.88 7.05
CA ILE A 92 0.93 2.02 7.97
C ILE A 92 -0.41 2.07 8.71
N ASP A 93 -0.45 2.63 9.91
CA ASP A 93 -1.72 2.83 10.63
C ASP A 93 -2.25 4.22 10.32
N GLY A 94 -3.57 4.33 10.27
CA GLY A 94 -4.25 5.61 10.25
C GLY A 94 -4.14 6.35 11.57
N VAL A 95 -4.67 7.56 11.55
CA VAL A 95 -4.90 8.39 12.73
C VAL A 95 -6.40 8.47 13.02
N GLY A 96 -6.76 8.91 14.22
CA GLY A 96 -8.16 9.18 14.57
C GLY A 96 -8.70 10.42 13.86
N ASP A 97 -10.03 10.55 13.80
CA ASP A 97 -10.71 11.68 13.14
C ASP A 97 -10.45 13.02 13.83
N ASP A 98 -10.05 13.00 15.10
CA ASP A 98 -9.68 14.16 15.92
C ASP A 98 -8.18 14.50 15.84
N HIS A 99 -7.39 13.76 15.06
CA HIS A 99 -5.96 13.98 14.91
C HIS A 99 -5.65 15.35 14.32
N ARG A 100 -4.64 16.00 14.90
CA ARG A 100 -4.11 17.28 14.43
C ARG A 100 -2.65 17.11 14.01
N ALA A 101 -2.23 17.89 13.03
CA ALA A 101 -0.84 17.90 12.57
C ALA A 101 0.18 18.11 13.71
N THR A 102 -0.19 18.85 14.76
CA THR A 102 0.67 19.10 15.93
C THR A 102 0.90 17.87 16.81
N ASP A 103 0.04 16.84 16.72
CA ASP A 103 0.16 15.66 17.56
C ASP A 103 1.45 14.87 17.24
N ILE A 104 2.00 15.01 16.03
CA ILE A 104 3.27 14.37 15.64
C ILE A 104 4.44 14.84 16.51
N LEU A 105 4.39 16.09 17.00
CA LEU A 105 5.45 16.67 17.82
C LEU A 105 5.52 16.01 19.20
N SER A 106 4.44 15.36 19.61
CA SER A 106 4.33 14.65 20.89
C SER A 106 4.58 13.15 20.75
N GLN A 107 4.71 12.62 19.53
CA GLN A 107 5.00 11.20 19.30
C GLN A 107 6.51 10.93 19.38
N PRO A 108 6.95 9.97 20.20
CA PRO A 108 8.36 9.56 20.22
C PRO A 108 8.71 8.91 18.87
N GLY A 109 9.43 9.64 18.03
CA GLY A 109 9.83 9.24 16.67
C GLY A 109 9.54 10.27 15.57
N GLY A 110 8.80 11.35 15.86
CA GLY A 110 8.35 12.35 14.88
C GLY A 110 9.43 13.29 14.32
N ALA A 111 10.69 13.20 14.78
CA ALA A 111 11.79 14.01 14.27
C ALA A 111 13.02 13.14 14.00
N GLY A 112 13.15 12.68 12.75
CA GLY A 112 14.42 12.30 12.13
C GLY A 112 15.05 10.98 12.57
N ALA A 113 14.69 9.86 11.92
CA ALA A 113 15.59 8.72 11.75
C ALA A 113 15.06 7.73 10.69
N HIS A 114 15.20 8.07 9.41
CA HIS A 114 15.41 7.03 8.40
C HIS A 114 16.73 7.36 7.70
N PRO A 115 17.80 6.54 7.89
CA PRO A 115 18.97 6.68 7.05
C PRO A 115 18.52 6.36 5.63
N VAL A 116 18.72 7.31 4.73
CA VAL A 116 18.62 7.06 3.29
C VAL A 116 19.67 5.99 3.00
N ALA A 117 19.23 4.77 2.68
CA ALA A 117 20.14 3.74 2.20
C ALA A 117 20.66 4.22 0.84
N GLY A 118 21.90 4.74 0.82
CA GLY A 118 22.60 5.04 -0.40
C GLY A 118 22.93 3.76 -1.14
N GLY A 119 22.57 3.73 -2.43
CA GLY A 119 22.99 2.77 -3.44
C GLY A 119 23.19 3.50 -4.74
#